data_AF-A0AAU2R2R8-F1
#
_entry.id   AF-A0AAU2R2R8-F1
#
_cell.length_a   1.000
_cell.length_b   1.000
_cell.length_c   1.000
_cell.angle_alpha   90.00
_cell.angle_beta   90.00
_cell.angle_gamma   90.00
#
_symmetry.space_group_name_H-M   'P 1'
#
loop_
_entity.id
_entity.type
_entity.pdbx_description
1 polymer ?
#
loop_
_entity_poly.entity_id
_entity_poly.type
_entity_poly.pdbx_seq_one_letter_code
_entity_poly.pdbx_strand_id
1 'polypeptide(L)'
;MLNRLGAKSAAGTVLAGGQSHADIVNGQQVALRQVDLRWYRTFFGRAIGFCRRPPFPVLQVVWPDANDRFHWKEHSEARHRDSQPQSWLPPSEHPVGIWTTEL
;
A
#
# COMPACT_ATOMS: atom_id res chain seq x y z
N MET A 1 6.16 4.69 -12.98
CA MET A 1 5.77 5.27 -11.67
C MET A 1 6.32 4.46 -10.50
N LEU A 2 5.92 3.19 -10.32
CA LEU A 2 6.51 2.28 -9.31
C LEU A 2 8.05 2.16 -9.43
N ASN A 3 8.58 2.22 -10.66
CA ASN A 3 10.01 2.13 -10.95
C ASN A 3 10.87 3.19 -10.25
N ARG A 4 10.33 4.37 -9.87
CA ARG A 4 11.10 5.38 -9.12
C ARG A 4 11.35 4.94 -7.67
N LEU A 5 10.35 4.38 -7.00
CA LEU A 5 10.53 3.81 -5.65
C LEU A 5 11.44 2.59 -5.70
N GLY A 6 11.28 1.74 -6.73
CA GLY A 6 12.19 0.62 -6.97
C GLY A 6 13.65 1.05 -7.14
N ALA A 7 13.90 2.11 -7.93
CA ALA A 7 15.24 2.67 -8.11
C ALA A 7 15.82 3.25 -6.80
N LYS A 8 15.02 3.95 -5.99
CA LYS A 8 15.45 4.44 -4.67
C LYS A 8 15.85 3.29 -3.75
N SER A 9 15.05 2.22 -3.72
CA SER A 9 15.36 1.02 -2.94
C SER A 9 16.65 0.35 -3.44
N ALA A 10 16.83 0.22 -4.75
CA ALA A 10 18.03 -0.35 -5.36
C ALA A 10 19.29 0.50 -5.08
N ALA A 11 19.15 1.82 -4.97
CA ALA A 11 20.21 2.74 -4.58
C ALA A 11 20.52 2.72 -3.06
N GLY A 12 19.89 1.82 -2.30
CA GLY A 12 20.14 1.64 -0.86
C GLY A 12 19.26 2.49 0.05
N THR A 13 18.26 3.21 -0.49
CA THR A 13 17.28 3.92 0.36
C THR A 13 16.39 2.90 1.06
N VAL A 14 16.34 2.94 2.39
CA VAL A 14 15.42 2.11 3.18
C VAL A 14 14.01 2.71 3.10
N LEU A 15 13.11 1.97 2.44
CA LEU A 15 11.68 2.27 2.42
C LEU A 15 11.02 1.58 3.62
N ALA A 16 10.18 2.31 4.35
CA ALA A 16 9.51 1.86 5.56
C ALA A 16 8.07 2.41 5.65
N GLY A 17 7.23 1.72 6.43
CA GLY A 17 5.88 2.19 6.72
C GLY A 17 5.88 3.54 7.45
N GLY A 18 4.89 4.38 7.15
CA GLY A 18 4.75 5.72 7.74
C GLY A 18 5.53 6.81 6.99
N GLN A 19 6.38 6.45 6.03
CA GLN A 19 7.05 7.41 5.17
C GLN A 19 6.10 7.95 4.09
N SER A 20 6.38 9.18 3.65
CA SER A 20 5.76 9.75 2.46
C SER A 20 6.84 10.20 1.49
N HIS A 21 6.63 9.97 0.19
CA HIS A 21 7.58 10.35 -0.86
C HIS A 21 6.89 11.19 -1.93
N ALA A 22 7.46 12.37 -2.18
CA ALA A 22 7.07 13.21 -3.32
C ALA A 22 7.66 12.68 -4.64
N ASP A 23 7.18 13.23 -5.75
CA ASP A 23 7.71 13.05 -7.10
C ASP A 23 7.70 11.61 -7.63
N ILE A 24 6.81 10.77 -7.11
CA ILE A 24 6.63 9.42 -7.69
C ILE A 24 5.78 9.51 -8.96
N VAL A 25 4.79 10.43 -8.98
CA VAL A 25 3.85 10.66 -10.08
C VAL A 25 3.46 12.11 -10.15
N ASN A 26 3.76 12.80 -11.26
CA ASN A 26 3.27 14.15 -11.52
C ASN A 26 3.41 15.13 -10.33
N GLY A 27 4.44 14.99 -9.50
CA GLY A 27 4.67 15.81 -8.29
C GLY A 27 3.86 15.39 -7.05
N GLN A 28 2.91 14.47 -7.16
CA GLN A 28 2.04 14.05 -6.06
C GLN A 28 2.78 13.20 -5.03
N GLN A 29 2.37 13.37 -3.76
CA GLN A 29 2.93 12.67 -2.62
C GLN A 29 2.24 11.31 -2.41
N VAL A 30 3.03 10.24 -2.40
CA VAL A 30 2.53 8.91 -2.01
C VAL A 30 2.86 8.62 -0.55
N ALA A 31 2.02 7.83 0.10
CA ALA A 31 2.32 7.28 1.43
C ALA A 31 2.77 5.82 1.30
N LEU A 32 3.71 5.41 2.15
CA LEU A 32 4.08 4.02 2.34
C LEU A 32 3.41 3.49 3.60
N ARG A 33 2.66 2.41 3.46
CA ARG A 33 1.99 1.74 4.57
C ARG A 33 2.48 0.31 4.66
N GLN A 34 2.87 -0.12 5.86
CA GLN A 34 3.23 -1.51 6.09
C GLN A 34 1.97 -2.36 6.03
N VAL A 35 1.99 -3.39 5.20
CA VAL A 35 0.89 -4.33 5.08
C VAL A 35 0.83 -5.20 6.33
N ASP A 36 -0.37 -5.37 6.89
CA ASP A 36 -0.61 -6.29 8.00
C ASP A 36 -0.39 -7.74 7.52
N LEU A 37 0.33 -8.53 8.32
CA LEU A 37 0.73 -9.89 7.97
C LEU A 37 -0.47 -10.81 7.66
N ARG A 38 -1.67 -10.51 8.15
CA ARG A 38 -2.85 -11.34 7.86
C ARG A 38 -3.29 -11.27 6.40
N TRP A 39 -2.91 -10.22 5.66
CA TRP A 39 -3.15 -10.11 4.22
C TRP A 39 -2.21 -10.96 3.37
N TYR A 40 -1.14 -11.50 3.96
CA TYR A 40 -0.09 -12.21 3.24
C TYR A 40 -0.60 -13.46 2.53
N ARG A 41 -1.52 -14.19 3.17
CA ARG A 41 -2.15 -15.37 2.58
C ARG A 41 -3.02 -14.99 1.39
N THR A 42 -3.80 -13.92 1.51
CA THR A 42 -4.76 -13.48 0.49
C THR A 42 -4.07 -12.95 -0.76
N PHE A 43 -3.05 -12.10 -0.61
CA PHE A 43 -2.46 -11.39 -1.75
C PHE A 43 -1.03 -11.83 -2.13
N PHE A 44 -0.29 -12.48 -1.22
CA PHE A 44 1.17 -12.62 -1.37
C PHE A 44 1.68 -14.08 -1.26
N GLY A 45 0.79 -15.08 -1.26
CA GLY A 45 1.16 -16.50 -1.05
C GLY A 45 2.29 -17.01 -1.97
N ARG A 46 2.25 -16.67 -3.27
CA ARG A 46 3.32 -17.05 -4.22
C ARG A 46 4.65 -16.31 -3.97
N ALA A 47 4.58 -15.04 -3.62
CA ALA A 47 5.77 -14.24 -3.32
C ALA A 47 6.51 -14.77 -2.07
N ILE A 48 5.75 -15.19 -1.05
CA ILE A 48 6.31 -15.78 0.17
C ILE A 48 7.06 -17.07 -0.13
N GLY A 49 6.47 -17.95 -0.95
CA GLY A 49 7.12 -19.18 -1.38
C GLY A 49 8.41 -18.94 -2.17
N PHE A 50 8.46 -17.90 -3.01
CA PHE A 50 9.63 -17.55 -3.81
C PHE A 50 10.77 -16.96 -2.97
N CYS A 51 10.48 -15.99 -2.10
CA CYS A 51 11.51 -15.31 -1.31
C CYS A 51 12.14 -16.19 -0.22
N ARG A 52 11.52 -17.32 0.15
CA ARG A 52 12.04 -18.37 1.06
C ARG A 52 12.56 -17.87 2.42
N ARG A 53 12.23 -16.64 2.82
CA ARG A 53 12.68 -16.01 4.08
C ARG A 53 11.61 -15.05 4.65
N PRO A 54 10.58 -15.60 5.32
CA PRO A 54 9.53 -14.78 5.94
C PRO A 54 9.89 -14.31 7.36
N PRO A 55 9.31 -13.18 7.82
CA PRO A 55 8.55 -12.24 7.01
C PRO A 55 9.46 -11.15 6.43
N PHE A 56 9.50 -11.03 5.09
CA PHE A 56 9.97 -9.78 4.48
C PHE A 56 8.85 -8.74 4.58
N PRO A 57 9.16 -7.48 4.89
CA PRO A 57 8.15 -6.44 4.97
C PRO A 57 7.58 -6.18 3.58
N VAL A 58 6.26 -6.17 3.46
CA VAL A 58 5.53 -5.72 2.27
C VAL A 58 5.01 -4.33 2.56
N LEU A 59 5.33 -3.40 1.65
CA LEU A 59 4.84 -2.02 1.71
C LEU A 59 3.81 -1.81 0.61
N GLN A 60 2.66 -1.27 0.99
CA GLN A 60 1.71 -0.70 0.07
C GLN A 60 2.11 0.74 -0.24
N VAL A 61 2.23 1.06 -1.52
CA VAL A 61 2.26 2.44 -2.00
C VAL A 61 0.83 2.92 -2.14
N VAL A 62 0.46 3.93 -1.37
CA VAL A 62 -0.89 4.47 -1.39
C VAL A 62 -0.92 5.80 -2.14
N TRP A 63 -1.82 5.88 -3.10
CA TRP A 63 -2.01 7.02 -3.98
C TRP A 63 -3.06 7.97 -3.41
N PRO A 64 -2.85 9.29 -3.45
CA PRO A 64 -3.90 10.24 -3.19
C PRO A 64 -4.82 10.42 -4.42
N ASP A 65 -5.93 11.15 -4.24
CA ASP A 65 -6.77 11.67 -5.32
C ASP A 65 -6.10 12.84 -6.06
N ALA A 66 -6.81 13.44 -7.03
CA ALA A 66 -6.32 14.60 -7.78
C ALA A 66 -6.15 15.88 -6.92
N ASN A 67 -6.65 15.88 -5.68
CA ASN A 67 -6.56 16.98 -4.72
C ASN A 67 -5.59 16.64 -3.57
N ASP A 68 -4.69 15.67 -3.77
CA ASP A 68 -3.72 15.17 -2.80
C ASP A 68 -4.32 14.63 -1.49
N ARG A 69 -5.57 14.13 -1.53
CA ARG A 69 -6.22 13.49 -0.39
C ARG A 69 -6.17 11.97 -0.50
N PHE A 70 -5.76 11.32 0.58
CA PHE A 70 -5.76 9.86 0.63
C PHE A 70 -7.14 9.29 0.92
N HIS A 71 -7.38 8.08 0.39
CA HIS A 71 -8.66 7.37 0.45
C HIS A 71 -9.19 7.07 1.88
N TRP A 72 -8.34 7.10 2.92
CA TRP A 72 -8.76 6.92 4.31
C TRP A 72 -9.13 8.23 5.03
N LYS A 73 -9.03 9.39 4.36
CA LYS A 73 -9.43 10.68 4.93
C LYS A 73 -10.93 10.89 4.76
N GLU A 74 -11.55 11.53 5.76
CA GLU A 74 -13.00 11.76 5.85
C GLU A 74 -13.59 12.45 4.60
N HIS A 75 -12.84 13.39 4.00
CA HIS A 75 -13.26 14.15 2.82
C HIS A 75 -12.78 13.54 1.48
N SER A 76 -12.39 12.27 1.47
CA SER A 76 -12.09 11.55 0.23
C SER A 76 -13.36 11.35 -0.59
N GLU A 77 -13.27 11.60 -1.91
CA GLU A 77 -14.33 11.27 -2.86
C GLU A 77 -14.72 9.79 -2.74
N ALA A 78 -16.02 9.49 -2.89
CA ALA A 78 -16.56 8.14 -2.69
C ALA A 78 -15.85 7.08 -3.55
N ARG A 79 -15.69 7.36 -4.85
CA ARG A 79 -14.92 6.51 -5.76
C ARG A 79 -13.48 6.27 -5.28
N HIS A 80 -12.84 7.29 -4.70
CA HIS A 80 -11.46 7.16 -4.25
C HIS A 80 -11.36 6.34 -2.95
N ARG A 81 -12.35 6.44 -2.05
CA ARG A 81 -12.41 5.64 -0.81
C ARG A 81 -12.31 4.14 -1.06
N ASP A 82 -12.94 3.67 -2.13
CA ASP A 82 -12.97 2.23 -2.47
C ASP A 82 -11.89 1.81 -3.47
N SER A 83 -11.13 2.77 -4.01
CA SER A 83 -10.19 2.55 -5.11
C SER A 83 -8.95 1.73 -4.72
N GLN A 84 -8.64 1.67 -3.42
CA GLN A 84 -7.46 1.01 -2.88
C GLN A 84 -7.80 0.32 -1.57
N PRO A 85 -7.20 -0.84 -1.27
CA PRO A 85 -7.36 -1.49 0.02
C PRO A 85 -6.60 -0.73 1.11
N GLN A 86 -7.10 -0.79 2.35
CA GLN A 86 -6.37 -0.36 3.54
C GLN A 86 -5.59 -1.55 4.13
N SER A 87 -4.64 -2.11 3.38
CA SER A 87 -3.96 -3.36 3.75
C SER A 87 -3.07 -3.26 4.99
N TRP A 88 -2.90 -2.06 5.56
CA TRP A 88 -2.26 -1.87 6.87
C TRP A 88 -3.21 -2.08 8.06
N LEU A 89 -4.51 -2.11 7.82
CA LEU A 89 -5.48 -2.51 8.82
C LEU A 89 -5.55 -4.04 8.87
N PRO A 90 -5.85 -4.61 10.03
CA PRO A 90 -6.33 -5.99 10.11
C PRO A 90 -7.47 -6.23 9.13
N PRO A 91 -7.56 -7.40 8.44
CA PRO A 91 -8.72 -7.78 7.64
C PRO A 91 -10.06 -7.54 8.33
N SER A 92 -10.14 -7.82 9.63
CA SER A 92 -11.34 -7.65 10.46
C SER A 92 -11.73 -6.18 10.74
N GLU A 93 -10.80 -5.25 10.55
CA GLU A 93 -11.00 -3.81 10.76
C GLU A 93 -11.06 -3.05 9.42
N HIS A 94 -10.85 -3.75 8.30
CA HIS A 94 -10.94 -3.17 6.98
C HIS A 94 -12.39 -2.88 6.61
N PRO A 95 -12.71 -1.72 6.01
CA PRO A 95 -14.05 -1.44 5.51
C PRO A 95 -14.54 -2.54 4.55
N VAL A 96 -15.77 -3.03 4.72
CA VAL A 96 -16.32 -4.08 3.86
C VAL A 96 -16.39 -3.56 2.42
N GLY A 97 -15.88 -4.35 1.47
CA GLY A 97 -15.91 -4.01 0.05
C GLY A 97 -15.23 -5.07 -0.81
N ILE A 98 -14.94 -4.71 -2.06
CA ILE A 98 -14.37 -5.64 -3.06
C ILE A 98 -13.06 -6.31 -2.59
N TRP A 99 -12.33 -5.66 -1.68
CA TRP A 99 -11.05 -6.13 -1.14
C TRP A 99 -11.20 -7.17 -0.04
N THR A 100 -12.40 -7.35 0.51
CA THR A 100 -12.69 -8.30 1.61
C THR A 100 -13.60 -9.46 1.19
N THR A 101 -14.01 -9.53 -0.08
CA THR A 101 -14.98 -10.53 -0.57
C THR A 101 -14.50 -11.98 -0.46
N GLU A 102 -13.19 -12.21 -0.49
CA GLU A 102 -12.58 -13.56 -0.48
C GLU A 102 -11.76 -13.84 0.80
N LEU A 103 -11.94 -13.03 1.86
CA LEU A 103 -11.24 -13.19 3.13
C LEU A 103 -11.84 -14.25 4.05
#